data_AF-A0AAW0KWB5-F1
#
_entry.id   AF-A0AAW0KWB5-F1
#
_cell.length_a   1.000
_cell.length_b   1.000
_cell.length_c   1.000
_cell.angle_alpha   90.00
_cell.angle_beta   90.00
_cell.angle_gamma   90.00
#
_symmetry.space_group_name_H-M   'P 1'
#
loop_
_entity.id
_entity.type
_entity.pdbx_description
1 polymer ?
#
loop_
_entity_poly.entity_id
_entity_poly.type
_entity_poly.pdbx_seq_one_letter_code
_entity_poly.pdbx_strand_id
1 'polypeptide(L)'
;MASQLIRDWVGINTFATATQTKLLELLGKLKQEDVSTLTILVMGKGGVGKSSTVNSIIGERAVTVSPFQSEGPRPVMVSRSRAGFTLNIIDTPGLIEGGYVNDQALEIIKRFLLNKTIDILLYVDRLDAYRVDNLDKQIVKAITDSFGKGIWNRALVVLTHAQLSPPDGLPYEDFYSKRSEALLKVVRLGAGLKKHDKQVCFSLIS
;
A
#
# COMPACT_ATOMS: atom_id res chain seq x y z
N MET A 1 -1.99 24.27 17.23
CA MET A 1 -2.15 23.10 16.33
C MET A 1 -3.37 22.35 16.81
N ALA A 2 -4.46 22.29 16.02
CA ALA A 2 -5.60 21.46 16.39
C ALA A 2 -5.15 20.00 16.30
N SER A 3 -5.02 19.32 17.44
CA SER A 3 -4.87 17.87 17.46
C SER A 3 -6.11 17.30 16.80
N GLN A 4 -5.98 16.75 15.58
CA GLN A 4 -7.05 15.94 15.02
C GLN A 4 -7.31 14.81 16.02
N LEU A 5 -8.50 14.82 16.61
CA LEU A 5 -8.93 13.77 17.53
C LEU A 5 -8.81 12.44 16.79
N ILE A 6 -7.95 11.55 17.30
CA ILE A 6 -7.85 10.19 16.78
C ILE A 6 -9.21 9.55 17.02
N ARG A 7 -9.83 9.07 15.94
CA ARG A 7 -11.16 8.48 15.99
C ARG A 7 -11.06 7.01 16.40
N ASP A 8 -12.08 6.52 17.09
CA ASP A 8 -12.23 5.09 17.34
C ASP A 8 -12.35 4.31 16.03
N TRP A 9 -11.77 3.11 15.99
CA TRP A 9 -11.82 2.23 14.82
C TRP A 9 -13.13 1.46 14.76
N VAL A 10 -14.22 2.17 14.46
CA VAL A 10 -15.57 1.59 14.37
C VAL A 10 -15.73 0.64 13.17
N GLY A 11 -14.98 0.85 12.10
CA GLY A 11 -14.99 0.01 10.89
C GLY A 11 -14.59 -1.45 11.14
N ILE A 12 -13.90 -1.78 12.24
CA ILE A 12 -13.65 -3.18 12.62
C ILE A 12 -14.96 -3.95 12.75
N ASN A 13 -16.02 -3.30 13.25
CA ASN A 13 -17.32 -3.94 13.48
C ASN A 13 -18.03 -4.34 12.16
N THR A 14 -17.57 -3.86 11.01
CA THR A 14 -18.15 -4.24 9.70
C THR A 14 -17.55 -5.53 9.15
N PHE A 15 -16.43 -6.02 9.69
CA PHE A 15 -15.82 -7.26 9.24
C PHE A 15 -16.56 -8.48 9.79
N ALA A 16 -16.42 -9.64 9.12
CA ALA A 16 -16.91 -10.90 9.66
C ALA A 16 -16.26 -11.20 11.03
N THR A 17 -16.99 -11.84 11.94
CA THR A 17 -16.53 -12.12 13.33
C THR A 17 -15.16 -12.79 13.37
N ALA A 18 -14.91 -13.78 12.50
CA ALA A 18 -13.61 -14.44 12.42
C ALA A 18 -12.46 -13.48 12.06
N THR A 19 -12.71 -12.50 11.20
CA THR A 19 -11.74 -11.46 10.83
C THR A 19 -11.53 -10.48 11.99
N GLN A 20 -12.60 -10.09 12.69
CA GLN A 20 -12.49 -9.23 13.87
C GLN A 20 -11.62 -9.87 14.94
N THR A 21 -11.86 -11.15 15.26
CA THR A 21 -11.07 -11.90 16.27
C THR A 21 -9.60 -11.94 15.88
N LYS A 22 -9.29 -12.35 14.64
CA LYS A 22 -7.89 -12.40 14.16
C LYS A 22 -7.22 -11.03 14.20
N LEU A 23 -7.93 -9.97 13.81
CA LEU A 23 -7.38 -8.62 13.85
C LEU A 23 -7.07 -8.20 15.30
N LEU A 24 -8.00 -8.40 16.23
CA LEU A 24 -7.79 -8.08 17.64
C LEU A 24 -6.65 -8.89 18.27
N GLU A 25 -6.49 -10.17 17.89
CA GLU A 25 -5.34 -10.97 18.29
C GLU A 25 -4.02 -10.39 17.77
N LEU A 26 -3.95 -9.97 16.50
CA LEU A 26 -2.77 -9.32 15.93
C LEU A 26 -2.45 -8.00 16.63
N LEU A 27 -3.45 -7.16 16.90
CA LEU A 27 -3.27 -5.92 17.66
C LEU A 27 -2.77 -6.22 19.09
N GLY A 28 -3.28 -7.28 19.72
CA GLY A 28 -2.83 -7.75 21.03
C GLY A 28 -1.36 -8.18 21.02
N LYS A 29 -0.92 -8.93 20.01
CA LYS A 29 0.49 -9.32 19.84
C LYS A 29 1.40 -8.12 19.67
N LEU A 30 1.04 -7.16 18.81
CA LEU A 30 1.82 -5.92 18.63
C LEU A 30 1.97 -5.17 19.95
N LYS A 31 0.90 -5.08 20.73
CA LYS A 31 0.94 -4.44 22.05
C LYS A 31 1.84 -5.16 23.06
N GLN A 32 1.94 -6.49 22.99
CA GLN A 32 2.87 -7.28 23.83
C GLN A 32 4.34 -7.05 23.43
N GLU A 33 4.59 -6.65 22.19
CA GLU A 33 5.91 -6.25 21.68
C GLU A 33 6.17 -4.74 21.85
N ASP A 34 5.42 -4.06 22.72
CA ASP A 34 5.47 -2.61 22.96
C ASP A 34 5.20 -1.74 21.71
N VAL A 35 4.55 -2.31 20.69
CA VAL A 35 4.10 -1.58 19.49
C VAL A 35 2.65 -1.10 19.69
N SER A 36 2.50 0.18 20.01
CA SER A 36 1.19 0.82 20.21
C SER A 36 0.71 1.64 19.02
N THR A 37 1.56 1.87 18.02
CA THR A 37 1.23 2.64 16.82
C THR A 37 1.89 2.00 15.60
N LEU A 38 1.18 1.98 14.48
CA LEU A 38 1.70 1.54 13.19
C LEU A 38 1.33 2.54 12.10
N THR A 39 2.31 2.96 11.32
CA THR A 39 2.14 3.90 10.21
C THR A 39 2.45 3.21 8.89
N ILE A 40 1.41 3.05 8.08
CA ILE A 40 1.45 2.42 6.77
C ILE A 40 1.43 3.52 5.70
N LEU A 41 2.41 3.52 4.81
CA LEU A 41 2.44 4.36 3.62
C LEU A 41 1.96 3.55 2.42
N VAL A 42 0.96 4.05 1.68
CA VAL A 42 0.45 3.39 0.48
C VAL A 42 0.93 4.14 -0.75
N MET A 43 1.63 3.47 -1.66
CA MET A 43 2.15 4.06 -2.90
C MET A 43 1.89 3.14 -4.10
N GLY A 44 1.91 3.71 -5.30
CA GLY A 44 1.73 2.97 -6.55
C GLY A 44 1.31 3.89 -7.69
N LYS A 45 0.90 3.27 -8.81
CA LYS A 45 0.36 3.99 -9.97
C LYS A 45 -1.00 4.62 -9.65
N GLY A 46 -1.48 5.51 -10.51
CA GLY A 46 -2.87 5.97 -10.46
C GLY A 46 -3.83 4.84 -10.79
N GLY A 47 -4.99 4.77 -10.11
CA GLY A 47 -6.07 3.85 -10.45
C GLY A 47 -5.82 2.36 -10.18
N VAL A 48 -4.77 2.01 -9.41
CA VAL A 48 -4.49 0.62 -9.00
C VAL A 48 -5.24 0.18 -7.75
N GLY A 49 -6.08 1.05 -7.18
CA GLY A 49 -6.90 0.72 -6.00
C GLY A 49 -6.30 1.10 -4.65
N LYS A 50 -5.32 2.02 -4.58
CA LYS A 50 -4.72 2.50 -3.31
C LYS A 50 -5.77 2.93 -2.27
N SER A 51 -6.59 3.93 -2.62
CA SER A 51 -7.64 4.45 -1.74
C SER A 51 -8.72 3.41 -1.41
N SER A 52 -9.03 2.50 -2.36
CA SER A 52 -9.94 1.37 -2.12
C SER A 52 -9.36 0.41 -1.09
N THR A 53 -8.08 0.06 -1.19
CA THR A 53 -7.37 -0.76 -0.20
C THR A 53 -7.36 -0.09 1.17
N VAL A 54 -7.12 1.22 1.25
CA VAL A 54 -7.22 1.97 2.52
C VAL A 54 -8.60 1.83 3.14
N ASN A 55 -9.66 2.09 2.37
CA ASN A 55 -11.04 1.96 2.86
C ASN A 55 -11.37 0.53 3.29
N SER A 56 -10.90 -0.49 2.57
CA SER A 56 -11.08 -1.89 2.93
C SER A 56 -10.37 -2.26 4.23
N ILE A 57 -9.15 -1.76 4.47
CA ILE A 57 -8.43 -2.00 5.73
C ILE A 57 -9.12 -1.28 6.89
N ILE A 58 -9.55 -0.03 6.70
CA ILE A 58 -10.22 0.73 7.75
C ILE A 58 -11.64 0.19 8.03
N GLY A 59 -12.31 -0.41 7.05
CA GLY A 59 -13.69 -0.89 7.18
C GLY A 59 -14.74 0.21 7.05
N GLU A 60 -14.38 1.35 6.45
CA GLU A 60 -15.29 2.47 6.16
C GLU A 60 -14.76 3.30 4.99
N ARG A 61 -15.60 4.16 4.42
CA ARG A 61 -15.23 5.10 3.35
C ARG A 61 -14.52 6.33 3.92
N ALA A 62 -13.27 6.16 4.36
CA ALA A 62 -12.45 7.22 4.96
C ALA A 62 -11.75 8.11 3.92
N VAL A 63 -11.47 7.58 2.73
CA VAL A 63 -10.85 8.32 1.62
C VAL A 63 -11.73 8.24 0.37
N THR A 64 -11.77 9.32 -0.40
CA THR A 64 -12.53 9.38 -1.66
C THR A 64 -11.96 8.42 -2.70
N VAL A 65 -12.84 7.65 -3.34
CA VAL A 65 -12.50 6.78 -4.47
C VAL A 65 -13.28 7.27 -5.68
N SER A 66 -12.61 7.50 -6.80
CA SER A 66 -13.24 7.87 -8.06
C SER A 66 -12.71 7.00 -9.21
N PRO A 67 -13.59 6.34 -9.99
CA PRO A 67 -13.17 5.56 -11.14
C PRO A 67 -12.85 6.42 -12.37
N PHE A 68 -13.33 7.68 -12.42
CA PHE A 68 -13.25 8.54 -13.60
C PHE A 68 -12.52 9.86 -13.38
N GLN A 69 -12.33 10.28 -12.11
CA GLN A 69 -11.62 11.51 -11.80
C GLN A 69 -10.19 11.19 -11.41
N SER A 70 -9.26 12.04 -11.86
CA SER A 70 -7.88 12.00 -11.39
C SER A 70 -7.84 12.11 -9.87
N GLU A 71 -6.90 11.37 -9.27
CA GLU A 71 -6.70 11.38 -7.82
C GLU A 71 -6.39 12.80 -7.32
N GLY A 72 -6.81 13.12 -6.10
CA GLY A 72 -6.46 14.42 -5.49
C GLY A 72 -4.94 14.56 -5.36
N PRO A 73 -4.38 15.77 -5.47
CA PRO A 73 -2.92 15.96 -5.54
C PRO A 73 -2.20 15.86 -4.19
N ARG A 74 -2.92 15.61 -3.08
CA ARG A 74 -2.38 15.64 -1.72
C ARG A 74 -2.57 14.31 -1.01
N PRO A 75 -1.55 13.82 -0.28
CA PRO A 75 -1.70 12.69 0.62
C PRO A 75 -2.74 12.94 1.71
N VAL A 76 -3.39 11.87 2.14
CA VAL A 76 -4.37 11.88 3.23
C VAL A 76 -3.97 10.83 4.26
N MET A 77 -3.84 11.23 5.52
CA MET A 77 -3.61 10.31 6.62
C MET A 77 -4.93 10.00 7.33
N VAL A 78 -5.25 8.71 7.42
CA VAL A 78 -6.38 8.18 8.17
C VAL A 78 -5.85 7.52 9.44
N SER A 79 -6.22 8.06 10.59
CA SER A 79 -5.83 7.54 11.91
C SER A 79 -7.04 6.95 12.65
N ARG A 80 -6.94 5.70 13.10
CA ARG A 80 -7.97 5.03 13.90
C ARG A 80 -7.35 4.32 15.10
N SER A 81 -8.04 4.33 16.25
CA SER A 81 -7.58 3.68 17.48
C SER A 81 -8.51 2.57 17.96
N ARG A 82 -7.94 1.46 18.45
CA ARG A 82 -8.68 0.37 19.09
C ARG A 82 -7.80 -0.33 20.12
N ALA A 83 -8.34 -0.61 21.31
CA ALA A 83 -7.64 -1.36 22.37
C ALA A 83 -6.26 -0.78 22.80
N GLY A 84 -6.07 0.54 22.63
CA GLY A 84 -4.81 1.23 22.90
C GLY A 84 -3.77 1.12 21.78
N PHE A 85 -4.15 0.59 20.61
CA PHE A 85 -3.34 0.59 19.40
C PHE A 85 -3.87 1.62 18.40
N THR A 86 -2.97 2.40 17.78
CA THR A 86 -3.30 3.39 16.75
C THR A 86 -2.77 2.94 15.39
N LEU A 87 -3.68 2.77 14.43
CA LEU A 87 -3.32 2.56 13.03
C LEU A 87 -3.38 3.89 12.28
N ASN A 88 -2.28 4.26 11.63
CA ASN A 88 -2.22 5.35 10.67
C ASN A 88 -2.00 4.77 9.27
N ILE A 89 -2.84 5.13 8.31
CA ILE A 89 -2.64 4.79 6.90
C ILE A 89 -2.58 6.08 6.09
N ILE A 90 -1.50 6.25 5.34
CA ILE A 90 -1.26 7.40 4.48
C ILE A 90 -1.56 6.98 3.05
N ASP A 91 -2.72 7.40 2.55
CA ASP A 91 -3.06 7.29 1.13
C ASP A 91 -2.34 8.40 0.34
N THR A 92 -1.82 8.07 -0.83
CA THR A 92 -1.04 9.00 -1.65
C THR A 92 -1.58 9.11 -3.08
N PRO A 93 -1.36 10.24 -3.76
CA PRO A 93 -1.63 10.34 -5.19
C PRO A 93 -0.76 9.36 -6.00
N GLY A 94 -1.25 8.96 -7.17
CA GLY A 94 -0.54 8.13 -8.12
C GLY A 94 0.74 8.79 -8.61
N LEU A 95 1.78 7.98 -8.78
CA LEU A 95 3.12 8.45 -9.12
C LEU A 95 3.38 8.63 -10.62
N ILE A 96 2.35 8.52 -11.47
CA ILE A 96 2.45 8.71 -12.92
C ILE A 96 1.53 9.84 -13.35
N GLU A 97 2.04 10.71 -14.20
CA GLU A 97 1.26 11.69 -14.97
C GLU A 97 1.76 11.71 -16.42
N GLY A 98 0.85 11.60 -17.39
CA GLY A 98 1.20 11.70 -18.82
C GLY A 98 2.21 10.66 -19.34
N GLY A 99 2.36 9.52 -18.67
CA GLY A 99 3.33 8.47 -19.05
C GLY A 99 4.73 8.63 -18.43
N TYR A 100 4.91 9.62 -17.54
CA TYR A 100 6.16 9.86 -16.83
C TYR A 100 5.92 9.86 -15.31
N VAL A 101 7.00 9.73 -14.53
CA VAL A 101 6.93 9.85 -13.07
C VAL A 101 6.53 11.29 -12.70
N ASN A 102 5.56 11.42 -11.79
CA ASN A 102 5.12 12.71 -11.29
C ASN A 102 6.01 13.17 -10.12
N ASP A 103 7.09 13.89 -10.43
CA ASP A 103 8.04 14.40 -9.45
C ASP A 103 7.39 15.39 -8.46
N GLN A 104 6.38 16.14 -8.91
CA GLN A 104 5.64 17.06 -8.04
C GLN A 104 4.83 16.29 -6.98
N ALA A 105 4.14 15.21 -7.38
CA ALA A 105 3.43 14.35 -6.44
C ALA A 105 4.40 13.73 -5.42
N LEU A 106 5.56 13.24 -5.85
CA LEU A 106 6.60 12.71 -4.96
C LEU A 106 7.09 13.75 -3.95
N GLU A 107 7.35 14.97 -4.39
CA GLU A 107 7.81 16.04 -3.51
C GLU A 107 6.72 16.45 -2.49
N ILE A 108 5.45 16.48 -2.90
CA ILE A 108 4.32 16.69 -1.99
C ILE A 108 4.24 15.55 -0.96
N ILE A 109 4.40 14.30 -1.38
CA ILE A 109 4.42 13.13 -0.48
C ILE A 109 5.58 13.25 0.52
N LYS A 110 6.80 13.55 0.05
CA LYS A 110 7.98 13.72 0.91
C LYS A 110 7.76 14.81 1.96
N ARG A 111 7.22 15.97 1.55
CA ARG A 111 6.88 17.07 2.47
C ARG A 111 5.83 16.66 3.49
N PHE A 112 4.80 15.92 3.06
CA PHE A 112 3.79 15.39 3.96
C PHE A 112 4.38 14.43 5.00
N LEU A 113 5.39 13.65 4.61
CA LEU A 113 6.06 12.66 5.46
C LEU A 113 7.16 13.24 6.36
N LEU A 114 7.46 14.55 6.27
CA LEU A 114 8.42 15.18 7.18
C LEU A 114 8.01 14.94 8.64
N ASN A 115 9.00 14.52 9.43
CA ASN A 115 8.86 14.17 10.85
C ASN A 115 7.88 13.02 11.15
N LYS A 116 7.60 12.14 10.17
CA LYS A 116 6.83 10.91 10.37
C LYS A 116 7.72 9.69 10.18
N THR A 117 7.51 8.68 11.00
CA THR A 117 8.10 7.35 10.82
C THR A 117 7.19 6.52 9.93
N ILE A 118 7.76 5.80 8.96
CA ILE A 118 7.06 4.81 8.16
C ILE A 118 7.47 3.42 8.64
N ASP A 119 6.48 2.65 9.09
CA ASP A 119 6.70 1.29 9.59
C ASP A 119 6.58 0.28 8.47
N ILE A 120 5.60 0.48 7.57
CA ILE A 120 5.33 -0.40 6.43
C ILE A 120 5.07 0.43 5.16
N LEU A 121 5.64 -0.01 4.04
CA LEU A 121 5.26 0.46 2.71
C LEU A 121 4.33 -0.57 2.06
N LEU A 122 3.13 -0.18 1.65
CA LEU A 122 2.31 -0.95 0.72
C LEU A 122 2.56 -0.41 -0.69
N TYR A 123 3.25 -1.21 -1.51
CA TYR A 123 3.37 -0.95 -2.94
C TYR A 123 2.21 -1.65 -3.67
N VAL A 124 1.22 -0.87 -4.09
CA VAL A 124 -0.02 -1.38 -4.68
C VAL A 124 0.08 -1.40 -6.20
N ASP A 125 -0.30 -2.52 -6.80
CA ASP A 125 -0.47 -2.68 -8.23
C ASP A 125 -1.66 -3.61 -8.49
N ARG A 126 -2.08 -3.76 -9.75
CA ARG A 126 -3.20 -4.63 -10.11
C ARG A 126 -2.74 -6.01 -10.52
N LEU A 127 -3.45 -7.04 -10.07
CA LEU A 127 -3.24 -8.43 -10.52
C LEU A 127 -3.55 -8.55 -12.01
N ASP A 128 -4.67 -7.99 -12.46
CA ASP A 128 -5.17 -8.04 -13.84
C ASP A 128 -4.37 -7.19 -14.86
N ALA A 129 -3.24 -6.62 -14.44
CA ALA A 129 -2.29 -5.99 -15.36
C ALA A 129 -1.40 -7.05 -16.03
N TYR A 130 -1.50 -7.17 -17.36
CA TYR A 130 -0.77 -8.18 -18.14
C TYR A 130 0.71 -7.86 -18.39
N ARG A 131 1.15 -6.64 -18.12
CA ARG A 131 2.52 -6.19 -18.41
C ARG A 131 3.10 -5.48 -17.21
N VAL A 132 4.40 -5.73 -17.01
CA VAL A 132 5.25 -4.90 -16.18
C VAL A 132 6.22 -4.20 -17.13
N ASP A 133 6.18 -2.87 -17.15
CA ASP A 133 6.89 -2.08 -18.15
C ASP A 133 8.03 -1.24 -17.52
N ASN A 134 8.65 -0.39 -18.34
CA ASN A 134 9.72 0.48 -17.87
C ASN A 134 9.21 1.54 -16.89
N LEU A 135 7.92 1.88 -16.93
CA LEU A 135 7.32 2.87 -16.05
C LEU A 135 7.22 2.32 -14.62
N ASP A 136 6.89 1.03 -14.46
CA ASP A 136 6.97 0.35 -13.17
C ASP A 136 8.38 0.44 -12.55
N LYS A 137 9.41 0.22 -13.38
CA LYS A 137 10.81 0.36 -12.94
C LYS A 137 11.13 1.79 -12.51
N GLN A 138 10.68 2.79 -13.27
CA GLN A 138 10.90 4.20 -12.96
C GLN A 138 10.23 4.59 -11.65
N ILE A 139 9.01 4.10 -11.36
CA ILE A 139 8.32 4.35 -10.10
C ILE A 139 9.09 3.78 -8.92
N VAL A 140 9.48 2.51 -9.01
CA VAL A 140 10.26 1.85 -7.97
C VAL A 140 11.57 2.61 -7.72
N LYS A 141 12.24 3.05 -8.80
CA LYS A 141 13.44 3.88 -8.69
C LYS A 141 13.14 5.20 -7.98
N ALA A 142 12.06 5.89 -8.34
CA ALA A 142 11.71 7.18 -7.75
C ALA A 142 11.34 7.07 -6.25
N ILE A 143 10.65 6.00 -5.84
CA ILE A 143 10.43 5.67 -4.42
C ILE A 143 11.77 5.45 -3.72
N THR A 144 12.68 4.72 -4.36
CA THR A 144 14.01 4.40 -3.80
C THR A 144 14.89 5.64 -3.66
N ASP A 145 14.88 6.53 -4.65
CA ASP A 145 15.62 7.79 -4.62
C ASP A 145 15.06 8.73 -3.54
N SER A 146 13.75 8.67 -3.29
CA SER A 146 13.05 9.55 -2.34
C SER A 146 13.16 9.09 -0.88
N PHE A 147 13.08 7.78 -0.63
CA PHE A 147 12.97 7.20 0.72
C PHE A 147 14.13 6.27 1.08
N GLY A 148 15.06 6.04 0.15
CA GLY A 148 16.20 5.15 0.31
C GLY A 148 15.83 3.67 0.11
N LYS A 149 16.84 2.85 -0.18
CA LYS A 149 16.67 1.39 -0.39
C LYS A 149 16.07 0.67 0.82
N GLY A 150 16.31 1.19 2.03
CA GLY A 150 15.85 0.60 3.28
C GLY A 150 14.33 0.48 3.40
N ILE A 151 13.55 1.31 2.69
CA ILE A 151 12.09 1.24 2.71
C ILE A 151 11.57 -0.13 2.22
N TRP A 152 12.28 -0.77 1.30
CA TRP A 152 11.89 -2.06 0.73
C TRP A 152 12.04 -3.23 1.72
N ASN A 153 12.83 -3.06 2.78
CA ASN A 153 12.93 -4.06 3.86
C ASN A 153 11.63 -4.20 4.67
N ARG A 154 10.73 -3.21 4.54
CA ARG A 154 9.43 -3.17 5.22
C ARG A 154 8.29 -3.00 4.20
N ALA A 155 8.55 -3.35 2.94
CA ALA A 155 7.59 -3.23 1.88
C ALA A 155 6.81 -4.53 1.68
N LEU A 156 5.51 -4.39 1.48
CA LEU A 156 4.62 -5.43 0.98
C LEU A 156 4.14 -5.00 -0.41
N VAL A 157 4.24 -5.90 -1.38
CA VAL A 157 3.60 -5.73 -2.67
C VAL A 157 2.17 -6.24 -2.56
N VAL A 158 1.22 -5.37 -2.88
CA VAL A 158 -0.20 -5.64 -2.82
C VAL A 158 -0.74 -5.72 -4.24
N LEU A 159 -1.32 -6.86 -4.61
CA LEU A 159 -2.04 -6.99 -5.88
C LEU A 159 -3.55 -6.90 -5.65
N THR A 160 -4.17 -5.85 -6.19
CA THR A 160 -5.62 -5.64 -6.19
C THR A 160 -6.29 -6.39 -7.34
N HIS A 161 -7.63 -6.42 -7.36
CA HIS A 161 -8.42 -7.19 -8.34
C HIS A 161 -8.11 -8.69 -8.24
N ALA A 162 -7.92 -9.19 -7.01
CA ALA A 162 -7.58 -10.59 -6.77
C ALA A 162 -8.70 -11.58 -7.17
N GLN A 163 -9.93 -11.11 -7.37
CA GLN A 163 -11.04 -11.93 -7.89
C GLN A 163 -11.03 -12.07 -9.43
N LEU A 164 -9.88 -11.86 -10.07
CA LEU A 164 -9.70 -12.04 -11.50
C LEU A 164 -9.93 -13.51 -11.91
N SER A 165 -10.66 -13.72 -12.99
CA SER A 165 -10.65 -14.97 -13.76
C SER A 165 -9.62 -14.84 -14.89
N PRO A 166 -8.48 -15.56 -14.84
CA PRO A 166 -7.46 -15.45 -15.88
C PRO A 166 -8.00 -15.84 -17.27
N PRO A 167 -7.51 -15.20 -18.35
CA PRO A 167 -7.92 -15.56 -19.71
C PRO A 167 -7.41 -16.95 -20.12
N ASP A 168 -7.96 -17.46 -21.21
CA ASP A 168 -7.52 -18.69 -21.90
C ASP A 168 -7.51 -19.95 -21.04
N GLY A 169 -8.29 -19.97 -19.95
CA GLY A 169 -8.36 -21.09 -19.02
C GLY A 169 -7.09 -21.29 -18.19
N LEU A 170 -6.21 -20.27 -18.11
CA LEU A 170 -5.00 -20.35 -17.31
C LEU A 170 -5.35 -20.52 -15.82
N PRO A 171 -4.70 -21.44 -15.09
CA PRO A 171 -4.89 -21.56 -13.65
C PRO A 171 -4.58 -20.23 -12.92
N TYR A 172 -5.38 -19.88 -11.92
CA TYR A 172 -5.20 -18.65 -11.13
C TYR A 172 -3.81 -18.57 -10.49
N GLU A 173 -3.34 -19.67 -9.89
CA GLU A 173 -2.03 -19.74 -9.25
C GLU A 173 -0.88 -19.49 -10.25
N ASP A 174 -1.00 -19.99 -11.48
CA ASP A 174 0.00 -19.76 -12.52
C ASP A 174 0.01 -18.30 -12.97
N PHE A 175 -1.16 -17.69 -13.11
CA PHE A 175 -1.30 -16.27 -13.44
C PHE A 175 -0.69 -15.39 -12.34
N TYR A 176 -1.08 -15.64 -11.09
CA TYR A 176 -0.59 -14.93 -9.91
C TYR A 176 0.92 -15.07 -9.74
N SER A 177 1.45 -16.29 -9.88
CA SER A 177 2.88 -16.56 -9.77
C SER A 177 3.68 -15.79 -10.82
N LYS A 178 3.30 -15.89 -12.10
CA LYS A 178 3.97 -15.15 -13.19
C LYS A 178 3.90 -13.64 -12.99
N ARG A 179 2.73 -13.12 -12.59
CA ARG A 179 2.51 -11.69 -12.37
C ARG A 179 3.33 -11.15 -11.20
N SER A 180 3.34 -11.87 -10.08
CA SER A 180 4.07 -11.49 -8.87
C SER A 180 5.58 -11.59 -9.07
N GLU A 181 6.09 -12.63 -9.73
CA GLU A 181 7.50 -12.77 -10.09
C GLU A 181 7.98 -11.66 -11.02
N ALA A 182 7.19 -11.33 -12.06
CA ALA A 182 7.50 -10.23 -12.97
C ALA A 182 7.59 -8.89 -12.22
N LEU A 183 6.65 -8.62 -11.31
CA LEU A 183 6.66 -7.40 -10.52
C LEU A 183 7.84 -7.36 -9.54
N LEU A 184 8.13 -8.47 -8.85
CA LEU A 184 9.29 -8.59 -7.97
C LEU A 184 10.59 -8.29 -8.68
N LYS A 185 10.74 -8.82 -9.89
CA LYS A 185 11.93 -8.60 -10.69
C LYS A 185 12.11 -7.10 -10.95
N VAL A 186 11.03 -6.40 -11.30
CA VAL A 186 11.06 -4.96 -11.53
C VAL A 186 11.28 -4.16 -10.25
N VAL A 187 10.65 -4.54 -9.12
CA VAL A 187 10.91 -3.94 -7.81
C VAL A 187 12.38 -4.07 -7.43
N ARG A 188 12.97 -5.27 -7.55
CA ARG A 188 14.38 -5.49 -7.23
C ARG A 188 15.32 -4.68 -8.14
N LEU A 189 15.05 -4.66 -9.44
CA LEU A 189 15.86 -3.93 -10.42
C LEU A 189 15.75 -2.41 -10.24
N GLY A 190 14.54 -1.88 -10.08
CA GLY A 190 14.29 -0.45 -9.89
C GLY A 190 14.85 0.08 -8.57
N ALA A 191 14.76 -0.73 -7.50
CA ALA A 191 15.29 -0.37 -6.19
C ALA A 191 16.80 -0.65 -6.05
N GLY A 192 17.41 -1.31 -7.03
CA GLY A 192 18.82 -1.71 -6.97
C GLY A 192 19.11 -2.63 -5.78
N LEU A 193 18.20 -3.58 -5.51
CA LEU A 193 18.33 -4.61 -4.48
C LEU A 193 19.13 -5.80 -5.03
N LYS A 194 20.00 -6.36 -4.18
CA LYS A 194 20.77 -7.57 -4.47
C LYS A 194 19.92 -8.81 -4.19
N LYS A 195 20.34 -9.95 -4.76
CA LYS A 195 19.64 -11.24 -4.62
C LYS A 195 19.51 -11.74 -3.17
N HIS A 196 20.35 -11.25 -2.26
CA HIS A 196 20.39 -11.60 -0.84
C HIS A 196 19.78 -10.54 0.09
N ASP A 197 19.27 -9.42 -0.44
CA ASP A 197 18.55 -8.45 0.38
C ASP A 197 17.24 -9.06 0.91
N LYS A 198 16.79 -8.62 2.10
CA LYS A 198 15.58 -9.14 2.76
C LYS A 198 14.39 -9.15 1.77
N GLN A 199 13.59 -10.20 1.85
CA GLN A 199 12.55 -10.47 0.88
C GLN A 199 11.40 -9.45 1.00
N VAL A 200 11.08 -8.80 -0.12
CA VAL A 200 9.79 -8.11 -0.30
C VAL A 200 8.69 -9.17 -0.33
N CYS A 201 7.70 -9.06 0.56
CA CYS A 201 6.61 -10.03 0.66
C CYS A 201 5.39 -9.61 -0.19
N PHE A 202 4.53 -10.58 -0.52
CA PHE A 202 3.28 -10.34 -1.26
C PHE A 202 2.06 -10.47 -0.37
N SER A 203 1.04 -9.68 -0.69
CA SER A 203 -0.32 -9.87 -0.22
C SER A 203 -1.30 -9.69 -1.39
N LEU A 204 -2.36 -10.49 -1.39
CA LEU A 204 -3.50 -10.32 -2.28
C LEU A 204 -4.61 -9.56 -1.55
N ILE A 205 -5.26 -8.62 -2.24
CA ILE A 205 -6.44 -7.93 -1.72
C ILE A 205 -7.53 -7.95 -2.80
N SER A 206 -8.68 -8.51 -2.43
CA SER A 206 -9.90 -8.61 -3.25
C SER A 206 -10.64 -7.28 -3.32
#